data_AF-A0A2V9VKV7-F1
#
_entry.id   AF-A0A2V9VKV7-F1
#
_cell.length_a   1.000
_cell.length_b   1.000
_cell.length_c   1.000
_cell.angle_alpha   90.00
_cell.angle_beta   90.00
_cell.angle_gamma   90.00
#
_symmetry.space_group_name_H-M   'P 1'
#
loop_
_entity.id
_entity.type
_entity.pdbx_description
1 polymer ?
#
loop_
_entity_poly.entity_id
_entity_poly.type
_entity_poly.pdbx_seq_one_letter_code
_entity_poly.pdbx_strand_id
1 'polypeptide(L)'
;MRLGGGIFLVAAMLVLAGWWTLRAETSSKWKLNKESEALVTDAKLRDEIFDALGAAEKAGTDPRLTHFNVRVATAFEKEGKERVVVGGNTEYEIPEGIHGETSVLNHVTALYGPETTRRDVRFLAFFATQCGASSCGDCRDYQLATTDYERLLFVCGQSSDRTVKVTRFADQIVCERNFPEVEAGKIPLAPEELRGLVKSAEEARRGGVTLFTKGRHTGAAALSFAGKTYRAAGADDAAFHYRYPIGGLLQQAMTERDYFLRAIVVSAENGDWPVVNYRDRQYGYEASSFNRAAGKAPIVLILSNGRGQYRMTTFESALPNAFSTADFMPEALKNFLASHAGEK
;
A
#
# COMPACT_ATOMS: atom_id res chain seq x y z
N MET A 1 43.96 -40.59 -55.97
CA MET A 1 42.84 -40.86 -55.03
C MET A 1 42.74 -39.72 -54.03
N ARG A 2 41.89 -38.73 -54.26
CA ARG A 2 41.52 -37.70 -53.28
C ARG A 2 40.11 -37.24 -53.59
N LEU A 3 39.16 -37.52 -52.70
CA LEU A 3 37.86 -36.85 -52.62
C LEU A 3 37.22 -37.22 -51.27
N GLY A 4 36.57 -36.25 -50.64
CA GLY A 4 35.52 -36.49 -49.65
C GLY A 4 35.91 -36.34 -48.18
N GLY A 5 36.13 -35.11 -47.71
CA GLY A 5 36.23 -34.84 -46.27
C GLY A 5 35.74 -33.46 -45.82
N GLY A 6 35.53 -32.51 -46.74
CA GLY A 6 35.26 -31.11 -46.38
C GLY A 6 33.78 -30.73 -46.22
N ILE A 7 32.83 -31.54 -46.69
CA ILE A 7 31.42 -31.10 -46.82
C ILE A 7 30.59 -31.40 -45.57
N PHE A 8 30.98 -32.38 -44.75
CA PHE A 8 30.19 -32.77 -43.56
C PHE A 8 30.34 -31.84 -42.35
N LEU A 9 31.45 -31.10 -42.24
CA LEU A 9 31.71 -30.24 -41.07
C LEU A 9 30.98 -28.89 -41.13
N VAL A 10 30.71 -28.36 -42.33
CA VAL A 10 30.01 -27.07 -42.50
C VAL A 10 28.50 -27.22 -42.27
N ALA A 11 27.91 -28.35 -42.65
CA ALA A 11 26.49 -28.62 -42.42
C ALA A 11 26.17 -28.83 -40.93
N ALA A 12 27.06 -29.45 -40.16
CA ALA A 12 26.87 -29.66 -38.73
C ALA A 12 26.94 -28.37 -37.89
N MET A 13 27.79 -27.41 -38.28
CA MET A 13 27.87 -26.11 -37.59
C MET A 13 26.66 -25.20 -37.87
N LEU A 14 26.08 -25.28 -39.08
CA LEU A 14 24.88 -24.49 -39.42
C LEU A 14 23.61 -24.99 -38.70
N VAL A 15 23.48 -26.30 -38.45
CA VAL A 15 22.35 -26.86 -37.68
C VAL A 15 22.46 -26.53 -36.19
N LEU A 16 23.67 -26.50 -35.62
CA LEU A 16 23.88 -26.10 -34.23
C LEU A 16 23.67 -24.59 -34.01
N ALA A 17 24.04 -23.73 -34.95
CA ALA A 17 23.72 -22.29 -34.90
C ALA A 17 22.21 -22.02 -35.09
N GLY A 18 21.53 -22.82 -35.92
CA GLY A 18 20.08 -22.77 -36.11
C GLY A 18 19.28 -23.21 -34.87
N TRP A 19 19.76 -24.20 -34.12
CA TRP A 19 19.12 -24.64 -32.88
C TRP A 19 19.37 -23.71 -31.69
N TRP A 20 20.45 -22.92 -31.68
CA TRP A 20 20.64 -21.87 -30.68
C TRP A 20 19.79 -20.63 -30.97
N THR A 21 19.50 -20.32 -32.23
CA THR A 21 18.61 -19.21 -32.61
C THR A 21 17.13 -19.56 -32.44
N LEU A 22 16.72 -20.82 -32.64
CA LEU A 22 15.34 -21.27 -32.42
C LEU A 22 14.96 -21.49 -30.94
N ARG A 23 15.93 -21.48 -30.01
CA ARG A 23 15.67 -21.53 -28.56
C ARG A 23 15.58 -20.15 -27.91
N ALA A 24 15.78 -19.07 -28.67
CA ALA A 24 15.82 -17.70 -28.17
C ALA A 24 14.48 -16.94 -28.25
N GLU A 25 13.39 -17.55 -28.75
CA GLU A 25 12.13 -16.85 -29.02
C GLU A 25 10.86 -17.49 -28.42
N THR A 26 10.93 -18.14 -27.25
CA THR A 26 9.71 -18.56 -26.53
C THR A 26 9.68 -18.26 -25.03
N SER A 27 10.60 -17.44 -24.49
CA SER A 27 10.23 -16.69 -23.28
C SER A 27 9.34 -15.54 -23.74
N SER A 28 8.03 -15.68 -23.55
CA SER A 28 7.06 -14.59 -23.75
C SER A 28 7.59 -13.33 -23.07
N LYS A 29 8.16 -12.41 -23.86
CA LYS A 29 8.70 -11.16 -23.36
C LYS A 29 7.56 -10.39 -22.70
N TRP A 30 7.80 -9.85 -21.52
CA TRP A 30 6.89 -8.94 -20.83
C TRP A 30 6.45 -7.81 -21.76
N LYS A 31 5.17 -7.43 -21.68
CA LYS A 31 4.61 -6.35 -22.51
C LYS A 31 3.85 -5.38 -21.63
N LEU A 32 4.19 -4.10 -21.71
CA LEU A 32 3.39 -3.05 -21.07
C LEU A 32 1.99 -3.04 -21.68
N ASN A 33 0.97 -2.82 -20.84
CA ASN A 33 -0.35 -2.46 -21.35
C ASN A 33 -0.34 -1.02 -21.89
N LYS A 34 -1.34 -0.65 -22.69
CA LYS A 34 -1.43 0.67 -23.32
C LYS A 34 -1.35 1.84 -22.34
N GLU A 35 -1.97 1.70 -21.17
CA GLU A 35 -1.96 2.75 -20.13
C GLU A 35 -0.56 2.94 -19.52
N SER A 36 0.22 1.86 -19.40
CA SER A 36 1.55 1.85 -18.80
C SER A 36 2.63 2.38 -19.73
N GLU A 37 2.43 2.30 -21.05
CA GLU A 37 3.37 2.83 -22.05
C GLU A 37 3.63 4.33 -21.85
N ALA A 38 2.61 5.10 -21.44
CA ALA A 38 2.74 6.53 -21.15
C ALA A 38 3.55 6.82 -19.88
N LEU A 39 3.62 5.86 -18.94
CA LEU A 39 4.38 6.00 -17.69
C LEU A 39 5.82 5.54 -17.83
N VAL A 40 6.11 4.65 -18.76
CA VAL A 40 7.44 4.06 -19.02
C VAL A 40 7.91 4.41 -20.43
N THR A 41 8.25 5.68 -20.60
CA THR A 41 8.74 6.25 -21.87
C THR A 41 10.23 5.98 -22.10
N ASP A 42 11.00 5.80 -21.03
CA ASP A 42 12.43 5.48 -21.06
C ASP A 42 12.66 3.99 -21.36
N ALA A 43 13.46 3.70 -22.38
CA ALA A 43 13.78 2.33 -22.78
C ALA A 43 14.59 1.61 -21.69
N LYS A 44 15.50 2.31 -21.02
CA LYS A 44 16.31 1.74 -19.94
C LYS A 44 15.43 1.32 -18.76
N LEU A 45 14.55 2.20 -18.30
CA LEU A 45 13.58 1.87 -17.25
C LEU A 45 12.70 0.68 -17.63
N ARG A 46 12.31 0.56 -18.91
CA ARG A 46 11.53 -0.59 -19.38
C ARG A 46 12.30 -1.90 -19.27
N ASP A 47 13.57 -1.90 -19.68
CA ASP A 47 14.43 -3.08 -19.60
C ASP A 47 14.66 -3.47 -18.13
N GLU A 48 15.00 -2.50 -17.27
CA GLU A 48 15.12 -2.69 -15.81
C GLU A 48 13.84 -3.31 -15.21
N ILE A 49 12.67 -2.83 -15.61
CA ILE A 49 11.38 -3.37 -15.16
C ILE A 49 11.20 -4.83 -15.59
N PHE A 50 11.52 -5.17 -16.84
CA PHE A 50 11.36 -6.52 -17.36
C PHE A 50 12.34 -7.50 -16.72
N ASP A 51 13.58 -7.08 -16.48
CA ASP A 51 14.60 -7.87 -15.79
C ASP A 51 14.23 -8.08 -14.32
N ALA A 52 13.74 -7.04 -13.64
CA ALA A 52 13.19 -7.17 -12.29
C ALA A 52 11.99 -8.13 -12.24
N LEU A 53 11.06 -8.09 -13.20
CA LEU A 53 9.94 -9.05 -13.24
C LEU A 53 10.42 -10.49 -13.47
N GLY A 54 11.42 -10.69 -14.32
CA GLY A 54 12.06 -12.00 -14.51
C GLY A 54 12.76 -12.52 -13.25
N ALA A 55 13.31 -11.61 -12.43
CA ALA A 55 13.92 -11.95 -11.15
C ALA A 55 12.85 -12.21 -10.06
N ALA A 56 11.79 -11.40 -10.00
CA ALA A 56 10.66 -11.56 -9.08
C ALA A 56 9.98 -12.92 -9.27
N GLU A 57 9.79 -13.40 -10.49
CA GLU A 57 9.23 -14.73 -10.78
C GLU A 57 9.98 -15.85 -10.04
N LYS A 58 11.30 -15.70 -9.89
CA LYS A 58 12.22 -16.66 -9.25
C LYS A 58 12.50 -16.37 -7.77
N ALA A 59 11.95 -15.29 -7.22
CA ALA A 59 12.19 -14.89 -5.84
C ALA A 59 11.60 -15.91 -4.86
N GLY A 60 12.36 -16.22 -3.81
CA GLY A 60 11.93 -17.10 -2.73
C GLY A 60 10.90 -16.42 -1.82
N THR A 61 9.96 -17.22 -1.31
CA THR A 61 8.91 -16.83 -0.36
C THR A 61 8.74 -17.95 0.67
N ASP A 62 8.19 -17.62 1.84
CA ASP A 62 7.77 -18.60 2.85
C ASP A 62 6.38 -18.22 3.41
N PRO A 63 5.29 -18.42 2.64
CA PRO A 63 3.94 -18.04 3.04
C PRO A 63 3.23 -19.21 3.74
N ARG A 64 3.85 -19.78 4.78
CA ARG A 64 3.37 -21.02 5.41
C ARG A 64 2.01 -20.90 6.11
N LEU A 65 1.58 -19.69 6.49
CA LEU A 65 0.32 -19.45 7.20
C LEU A 65 -0.82 -19.09 6.25
N THR A 66 -0.58 -18.16 5.32
CA THR A 66 -1.62 -17.65 4.40
C THR A 66 -1.67 -18.42 3.09
N HIS A 67 -0.58 -19.12 2.73
CA HIS A 67 -0.35 -19.71 1.42
C HIS A 67 -0.38 -18.71 0.25
N PHE A 68 -0.29 -17.41 0.56
CA PHE A 68 -0.29 -16.33 -0.42
C PHE A 68 1.13 -15.86 -0.74
N ASN A 69 1.58 -16.08 -1.97
CA ASN A 69 2.94 -15.72 -2.40
C ASN A 69 2.99 -14.28 -2.91
N VAL A 70 3.82 -13.45 -2.26
CA VAL A 70 4.17 -12.11 -2.72
C VAL A 70 5.63 -12.11 -3.12
N ARG A 71 5.89 -12.01 -4.41
CA ARG A 71 7.24 -11.95 -4.98
C ARG A 71 7.49 -10.59 -5.60
N VAL A 72 8.60 -9.96 -5.25
CA VAL A 72 8.91 -8.60 -5.71
C VAL A 72 10.39 -8.46 -6.03
N ALA A 73 10.71 -7.56 -6.95
CA ALA A 73 12.07 -7.15 -7.23
C ALA A 73 12.12 -5.66 -7.59
N THR A 74 13.33 -5.11 -7.57
CA THR A 74 13.64 -3.80 -8.15
C THR A 74 14.94 -3.91 -8.93
N ALA A 75 15.15 -2.99 -9.87
CA ALA A 75 16.42 -2.83 -10.56
C ALA A 75 16.79 -1.35 -10.63
N PHE A 76 18.09 -1.06 -10.55
CA PHE A 76 18.64 0.29 -10.68
C PHE A 76 20.12 0.23 -11.04
N GLU A 77 20.64 1.31 -11.62
CA GLU A 77 22.08 1.44 -11.87
C GLU A 77 22.81 1.99 -10.65
N LYS A 78 23.92 1.34 -10.26
CA LYS A 78 24.87 1.85 -9.28
C LYS A 78 26.28 1.67 -9.80
N GLU A 79 27.04 2.77 -9.87
CA GLU A 79 28.43 2.78 -10.34
C GLU A 79 28.59 2.20 -11.76
N GLY A 80 27.67 2.56 -12.67
CA GLY A 80 27.71 2.07 -14.06
C GLY A 80 27.31 0.60 -14.24
N LYS A 81 26.78 -0.05 -13.19
CA LYS A 81 26.32 -1.44 -13.24
C LYS A 81 24.87 -1.54 -12.80
N GLU A 82 24.07 -2.27 -13.58
CA GLU A 82 22.72 -2.62 -13.18
C GLU A 82 22.75 -3.59 -12.00
N ARG A 83 21.90 -3.32 -11.01
CA ARG A 83 21.69 -4.13 -9.80
C ARG A 83 20.25 -4.56 -9.78
N VAL A 84 20.01 -5.86 -9.70
CA VAL A 84 18.68 -6.42 -9.48
C VAL A 84 18.63 -6.97 -8.07
N VAL A 85 17.65 -6.53 -7.29
CA VAL A 85 17.45 -6.97 -5.90
C VAL A 85 16.06 -7.57 -5.79
N VAL A 86 15.99 -8.77 -5.22
CA VAL A 86 14.75 -9.52 -5.02
C VAL A 86 14.33 -9.51 -3.55
N GLY A 87 13.02 -9.65 -3.34
CA GLY A 87 12.39 -9.87 -2.05
C GLY A 87 11.15 -10.75 -2.19
N GLY A 88 10.66 -11.24 -1.06
CA GLY A 88 9.45 -12.04 -1.00
C GLY A 88 8.90 -12.07 0.41
N ASN A 89 7.60 -12.36 0.56
CA ASN A 89 7.01 -12.47 1.88
C ASN A 89 7.50 -13.71 2.64
N THR A 90 7.63 -13.57 3.94
CA THR A 90 8.02 -14.63 4.88
C THR A 90 7.11 -14.56 6.09
N GLU A 91 6.51 -15.67 6.50
CA GLU A 91 5.53 -15.72 7.57
C GLU A 91 6.04 -16.52 8.76
N TYR A 92 5.91 -15.93 9.95
CA TYR A 92 6.23 -16.54 11.22
C TYR A 92 4.97 -16.51 12.10
N GLU A 93 4.79 -17.49 12.98
CA GLU A 93 3.64 -17.53 13.88
C GLU A 93 3.62 -16.32 14.84
N ILE A 94 4.80 -15.86 15.30
CA ILE A 94 5.03 -14.69 16.19
C ILE A 94 6.46 -14.17 15.91
N PRO A 95 6.76 -12.85 15.89
CA PRO A 95 5.88 -11.72 16.18
C PRO A 95 5.18 -11.09 14.97
N GLU A 96 5.61 -11.30 13.72
CA GLU A 96 4.91 -10.83 12.51
C GLU A 96 5.63 -11.33 11.26
N GLY A 97 4.91 -11.45 10.13
CA GLY A 97 5.52 -11.77 8.83
C GLY A 97 6.23 -10.58 8.20
N ILE A 98 7.25 -10.83 7.38
CA ILE A 98 7.89 -9.82 6.54
C ILE A 98 7.15 -9.80 5.20
N HIS A 99 6.69 -8.62 4.78
CA HIS A 99 6.03 -8.45 3.49
C HIS A 99 7.05 -8.33 2.35
N GLY A 100 6.64 -8.64 1.12
CA GLY A 100 7.55 -8.62 -0.03
C GLY A 100 8.24 -7.28 -0.23
N GLU A 101 7.47 -6.19 -0.15
CA GLU A 101 7.95 -4.82 -0.34
C GLU A 101 8.98 -4.41 0.71
N THR A 102 8.67 -4.70 1.97
CA THR A 102 9.58 -4.44 3.09
C THR A 102 10.85 -5.27 2.94
N SER A 103 10.74 -6.53 2.52
CA SER A 103 11.86 -7.42 2.25
C SER A 103 12.83 -6.84 1.20
N VAL A 104 12.32 -6.44 0.02
CA VAL A 104 13.18 -5.90 -1.04
C VAL A 104 13.79 -4.54 -0.67
N LEU A 105 13.04 -3.64 -0.02
CA LEU A 105 13.57 -2.33 0.40
C LEU A 105 14.61 -2.47 1.52
N ASN A 106 14.42 -3.40 2.46
CA ASN A 106 15.43 -3.74 3.46
C ASN A 106 16.68 -4.32 2.80
N HIS A 107 16.50 -5.19 1.81
CA HIS A 107 17.61 -5.81 1.09
C HIS A 107 18.45 -4.76 0.34
N VAL A 108 17.81 -3.81 -0.36
CA VAL A 108 18.50 -2.68 -1.00
C VAL A 108 19.23 -1.83 0.04
N THR A 109 18.57 -1.49 1.15
CA THR A 109 19.17 -0.67 2.22
C THR A 109 20.38 -1.35 2.85
N ALA A 110 20.31 -2.65 3.10
CA ALA A 110 21.41 -3.41 3.67
C ALA A 110 22.61 -3.50 2.72
N LEU A 111 22.37 -3.68 1.41
CA LEU A 111 23.43 -3.81 0.42
C LEU A 111 24.04 -2.47 -0.02
N TYR A 112 23.23 -1.41 -0.09
CA TYR A 112 23.61 -0.16 -0.77
C TYR A 112 23.33 1.11 0.02
N GLY A 113 22.79 0.98 1.24
CA GLY A 113 22.51 2.10 2.15
C GLY A 113 21.19 2.83 1.89
N PRO A 114 20.70 3.58 2.89
CA PRO A 114 19.38 4.23 2.86
C PRO A 114 19.27 5.33 1.79
N GLU A 115 20.35 6.00 1.44
CA GLU A 115 20.33 7.02 0.38
C GLU A 115 20.10 6.40 -1.01
N THR A 116 20.67 5.22 -1.27
CA THR A 116 20.40 4.46 -2.51
C THR A 116 18.94 4.02 -2.54
N THR A 117 18.42 3.47 -1.44
CA THR A 117 16.99 3.09 -1.33
C THR A 117 16.09 4.28 -1.62
N ARG A 118 16.44 5.47 -1.13
CA ARG A 118 15.62 6.68 -1.33
C ARG A 118 15.67 7.21 -2.75
N ARG A 119 16.85 7.28 -3.36
CA ARG A 119 17.08 8.01 -4.63
C ARG A 119 17.06 7.13 -5.86
N ASP A 120 17.57 5.91 -5.75
CA ASP A 120 17.88 5.06 -6.90
C ASP A 120 16.77 4.01 -7.14
N VAL A 121 15.99 3.62 -6.11
CA VAL A 121 14.83 2.74 -6.27
C VAL A 121 13.66 3.52 -6.88
N ARG A 122 13.41 3.29 -8.17
CA ARG A 122 12.36 3.97 -8.94
C ARG A 122 11.06 3.19 -9.02
N PHE A 123 11.11 1.88 -8.80
CA PHE A 123 9.93 1.03 -8.91
C PHE A 123 10.03 -0.24 -8.05
N LEU A 124 8.88 -0.83 -7.75
CA LEU A 124 8.75 -2.18 -7.19
C LEU A 124 7.95 -3.05 -8.16
N ALA A 125 8.56 -4.15 -8.62
CA ALA A 125 8.00 -5.06 -9.61
C ALA A 125 7.52 -6.36 -8.98
N PHE A 126 6.21 -6.55 -8.96
CA PHE A 126 5.52 -7.71 -8.42
C PHE A 126 5.23 -8.72 -9.50
N PHE A 127 5.48 -10.00 -9.21
CA PHE A 127 5.03 -11.12 -10.02
C PHE A 127 3.77 -11.71 -9.41
N ALA A 128 2.65 -11.66 -10.15
CA ALA A 128 1.33 -12.08 -9.66
C ALA A 128 0.55 -12.88 -10.72
N THR A 129 -0.38 -13.72 -10.26
CA THR A 129 -1.30 -14.46 -11.15
C THR A 129 -2.28 -13.54 -11.87
N GLN A 130 -2.71 -12.47 -11.20
CA GLN A 130 -3.57 -11.43 -11.73
C GLN A 130 -3.15 -10.08 -11.15
N CYS A 131 -3.10 -9.06 -12.00
CA CYS A 131 -2.85 -7.70 -11.54
C CYS A 131 -4.12 -7.10 -10.95
N GLY A 132 -4.17 -6.97 -9.62
CA GLY A 132 -5.37 -6.46 -8.94
C GLY A 132 -5.15 -5.88 -7.54
N ALA A 133 -3.96 -5.99 -6.96
CA ALA A 133 -3.68 -5.47 -5.61
C ALA A 133 -2.43 -4.60 -5.59
N SER A 134 -2.53 -3.51 -4.83
CA SER A 134 -1.42 -2.64 -4.44
C SER A 134 -0.78 -3.10 -3.13
N SER A 135 0.34 -2.49 -2.74
CA SER A 135 0.90 -2.63 -1.39
C SER A 135 -0.12 -2.38 -0.27
N CYS A 136 0.03 -3.09 0.85
CA CYS A 136 -0.84 -2.93 2.01
C CYS A 136 -0.50 -1.68 2.83
N GLY A 137 -1.33 -1.43 3.85
CA GLY A 137 -1.12 -0.55 5.00
C GLY A 137 0.33 -0.22 5.33
N ASP A 138 0.96 -1.23 5.92
CA ASP A 138 2.27 -1.15 6.54
C ASP A 138 3.39 -0.93 5.51
N CYS A 139 3.32 -1.64 4.38
CA CYS A 139 4.29 -1.49 3.29
C CYS A 139 4.30 -0.09 2.71
N ARG A 140 3.14 0.58 2.62
CA ARG A 140 3.04 1.93 2.08
C ARG A 140 3.58 2.98 3.04
N ASP A 141 3.32 2.86 4.35
CA ASP A 141 3.98 3.70 5.34
C ASP A 141 5.51 3.51 5.28
N TYR A 142 5.97 2.28 5.09
CA TYR A 142 7.39 2.01 4.92
C TYR A 142 7.99 2.60 3.63
N GLN A 143 7.28 2.48 2.50
CA GLN A 143 7.67 3.07 1.22
C GLN A 143 7.71 4.61 1.30
N LEU A 144 6.71 5.24 1.93
CA LEU A 144 6.68 6.69 2.19
C LEU A 144 7.91 7.16 2.99
N ALA A 145 8.37 6.35 3.95
CA ALA A 145 9.51 6.70 4.80
C ALA A 145 10.87 6.49 4.11
N THR A 146 10.97 5.51 3.21
CA THR A 146 12.26 5.00 2.71
C THR A 146 12.55 5.32 1.25
N THR A 147 11.55 5.73 0.46
CA THR A 147 11.68 5.99 -0.98
C THR A 147 11.30 7.43 -1.35
N ASP A 148 11.67 7.88 -2.55
CA ASP A 148 11.03 9.04 -3.19
C ASP A 148 9.64 8.63 -3.73
N TYR A 149 8.67 8.56 -2.83
CA TYR A 149 7.33 8.04 -3.13
C TYR A 149 6.60 8.84 -4.21
N GLU A 150 6.95 10.11 -4.42
CA GLU A 150 6.33 10.95 -5.46
C GLU A 150 6.70 10.46 -6.86
N ARG A 151 7.82 9.76 -6.99
CA ARG A 151 8.33 9.19 -8.25
C ARG A 151 8.28 7.67 -8.30
N LEU A 152 8.03 7.00 -7.18
CA LEU A 152 7.98 5.54 -7.09
C LEU A 152 6.86 4.97 -7.98
N LEU A 153 7.20 3.97 -8.78
CA LEU A 153 6.27 3.22 -9.60
C LEU A 153 5.95 1.85 -8.97
N PHE A 154 4.70 1.44 -9.11
CA PHE A 154 4.28 0.07 -8.86
C PHE A 154 4.07 -0.66 -10.17
N VAL A 155 4.81 -1.73 -10.36
CA VAL A 155 4.78 -2.57 -11.54
C VAL A 155 4.21 -3.92 -11.15
N CYS A 156 3.14 -4.34 -11.80
CA CYS A 156 2.60 -5.68 -11.70
C CYS A 156 2.79 -6.40 -13.03
N GLY A 157 3.52 -7.51 -13.02
CA GLY A 157 3.60 -8.45 -14.13
C GLY A 157 2.65 -9.62 -13.90
N GLN A 158 1.70 -9.78 -14.82
CA GLN A 158 0.71 -10.84 -14.79
C GLN A 158 1.30 -12.13 -15.40
N SER A 159 1.31 -13.22 -14.63
CA SER A 159 1.97 -14.46 -15.05
C SER A 159 1.25 -15.17 -16.19
N SER A 160 -0.07 -14.99 -16.34
CA SER A 160 -0.90 -15.72 -17.31
C SER A 160 -0.67 -15.29 -18.76
N ASP A 161 -0.42 -14.01 -19.01
CA ASP A 161 -0.29 -13.42 -20.35
C ASP A 161 0.95 -12.54 -20.53
N ARG A 162 1.76 -12.39 -19.48
CA ARG A 162 2.94 -11.51 -19.41
C ARG A 162 2.62 -10.03 -19.68
N THR A 163 1.39 -9.61 -19.41
CA THR A 163 1.03 -8.20 -19.41
C THR A 163 1.61 -7.52 -18.17
N VAL A 164 2.14 -6.31 -18.36
CA VAL A 164 2.70 -5.47 -17.31
C VAL A 164 1.81 -4.24 -17.14
N LYS A 165 1.33 -4.04 -15.92
CA LYS A 165 0.61 -2.85 -15.50
C LYS A 165 1.52 -2.01 -14.60
N VAL A 166 1.65 -0.73 -14.90
CA VAL A 166 2.44 0.24 -14.14
C VAL A 166 1.51 1.34 -13.63
N THR A 167 1.70 1.74 -12.39
CA THR A 167 0.98 2.84 -11.75
C THR A 167 1.95 3.67 -10.91
N ARG A 168 1.64 4.94 -10.64
CA ARG A 168 2.46 5.74 -9.70
C ARG A 168 1.96 5.50 -8.28
N PHE A 169 2.89 5.42 -7.33
CA PHE A 169 2.54 5.37 -5.91
C PHE A 169 1.72 6.60 -5.50
N ALA A 170 2.13 7.79 -5.98
CA ALA A 170 1.47 9.06 -5.69
C ALA A 170 0.00 9.11 -6.15
N ASP A 171 -0.39 8.34 -7.18
CA ASP A 171 -1.77 8.30 -7.66
C ASP A 171 -2.69 7.49 -6.73
N GLN A 172 -2.12 6.81 -5.73
CA GLN A 172 -2.81 5.88 -4.83
C GLN A 172 -2.91 6.43 -3.40
N ILE A 173 -2.44 7.65 -3.15
CA ILE A 173 -2.54 8.32 -1.86
C ILE A 173 -2.72 9.82 -2.06
N VAL A 174 -3.75 10.39 -1.44
CA VAL A 174 -3.91 11.84 -1.37
C VAL A 174 -3.33 12.32 -0.05
N CYS A 175 -2.26 13.12 -0.09
CA CYS A 175 -1.69 13.68 1.14
C CYS A 175 -2.68 14.63 1.82
N GLU A 176 -2.70 14.64 3.14
CA GLU A 176 -3.58 15.44 4.01
C GLU A 176 -3.43 16.94 3.77
N ARG A 177 -2.24 17.35 3.33
CA ARG A 177 -1.96 18.72 2.91
C ARG A 177 -2.79 19.16 1.69
N ASN A 178 -3.28 18.20 0.92
CA ASN A 178 -4.09 18.40 -0.27
C ASN A 178 -5.58 18.14 -0.02
N PHE A 179 -5.98 17.78 1.20
CA PHE A 179 -7.40 17.65 1.52
C PHE A 179 -8.07 19.03 1.45
N PRO A 180 -9.27 19.13 0.84
CA PRO A 180 -9.99 20.39 0.77
C PRO A 180 -10.21 21.00 2.15
N GLU A 181 -9.85 22.27 2.29
CA GLU A 181 -10.26 23.08 3.44
C GLU A 181 -11.75 23.40 3.33
N VAL A 182 -12.50 23.20 4.42
CA VAL A 182 -13.95 23.36 4.43
C VAL A 182 -14.40 24.15 5.65
N GLU A 183 -15.46 24.93 5.46
CA GLU A 183 -16.16 25.59 6.56
C GLU A 183 -16.97 24.57 7.38
N ALA A 184 -17.09 24.79 8.68
CA ALA A 184 -17.83 23.90 9.59
C ALA A 184 -19.26 23.57 9.11
N GLY A 185 -19.96 24.56 8.54
CA GLY A 185 -21.33 24.38 8.03
C GLY A 185 -21.45 23.56 6.75
N LYS A 186 -20.32 23.19 6.10
CA LYS A 186 -20.29 22.31 4.93
C LYS A 186 -19.98 20.85 5.30
N ILE A 187 -19.60 20.60 6.54
CA ILE A 187 -19.38 19.24 7.05
C ILE A 187 -20.76 18.60 7.29
N PRO A 188 -21.01 17.35 6.83
CA PRO A 188 -22.32 16.71 6.90
C PRO A 188 -22.63 16.15 8.31
N LEU A 189 -22.47 16.99 9.33
CA LEU A 189 -22.77 16.73 10.74
C LEU A 189 -23.55 17.92 11.30
N ALA A 190 -24.41 17.68 12.29
CA ALA A 190 -25.01 18.79 13.02
C ALA A 190 -23.91 19.60 13.74
N PRO A 191 -24.06 20.94 13.92
CA PRO A 191 -23.04 21.75 14.57
C PRO A 191 -22.64 21.26 15.97
N GLU A 192 -23.60 20.75 16.75
CA GLU A 192 -23.35 20.16 18.07
C GLU A 192 -22.57 18.84 17.98
N GLU A 193 -22.89 17.98 17.00
CA GLU A 193 -22.17 16.72 16.76
C GLU A 193 -20.71 17.00 16.42
N LEU A 194 -20.46 17.94 15.49
CA LEU A 194 -19.10 18.32 15.10
C LEU A 194 -18.30 18.88 16.29
N ARG A 195 -18.88 19.80 17.07
CA ARG A 195 -18.19 20.36 18.24
C ARG A 195 -17.90 19.30 19.30
N GLY A 196 -18.86 18.43 19.59
CA GLY A 196 -18.66 17.32 20.53
C GLY A 196 -17.57 16.35 20.08
N LEU A 197 -17.53 16.06 18.77
CA LEU A 197 -16.55 15.14 18.18
C LEU A 197 -15.14 15.73 18.20
N VAL A 198 -14.98 17.00 17.82
CA VAL A 198 -13.69 17.72 17.88
C VAL A 198 -13.17 17.77 19.32
N LYS A 199 -14.03 18.14 20.28
CA LYS A 199 -13.66 18.15 21.71
C LYS A 199 -13.23 16.77 22.18
N SER A 200 -13.93 15.72 21.78
CA SER A 200 -13.59 14.34 22.14
C SER A 200 -12.23 13.90 21.59
N ALA A 201 -11.90 14.28 20.36
CA ALA A 201 -10.59 14.00 19.74
C ALA A 201 -9.45 14.77 20.45
N GLU A 202 -9.68 16.03 20.81
CA GLU A 202 -8.74 16.84 21.59
C GLU A 202 -8.52 16.29 23.00
N GLU A 203 -9.57 15.84 23.68
CA GLU A 203 -9.45 15.19 24.98
C GLU A 203 -8.68 13.87 24.89
N ALA A 204 -8.95 13.06 23.86
CA ALA A 204 -8.21 11.83 23.62
C ALA A 204 -6.72 12.11 23.40
N ARG A 205 -6.38 13.10 22.57
CA ARG A 205 -5.00 13.53 22.31
C ARG A 205 -4.24 13.79 23.61
N ARG A 206 -4.84 14.53 24.56
CA ARG A 206 -4.20 14.87 25.85
C ARG A 206 -3.83 13.64 26.69
N GLY A 207 -4.50 12.51 26.48
CA GLY A 207 -4.16 11.23 27.10
C GLY A 207 -3.11 10.42 26.35
N GLY A 208 -2.65 10.89 25.19
CA GLY A 208 -1.67 10.21 24.35
C GLY A 208 -0.24 10.30 24.89
N VAL A 209 0.57 9.32 24.51
CA VAL A 209 1.99 9.24 24.88
C VAL A 209 2.84 9.60 23.66
N THR A 210 3.75 10.56 23.80
CA THR A 210 4.61 11.00 22.69
C THR A 210 6.02 11.27 23.19
N LEU A 211 6.82 10.21 23.25
CA LEU A 211 8.20 10.17 23.73
C LEU A 211 9.21 10.49 22.62
N PHE A 212 8.98 9.98 21.40
CA PHE A 212 9.94 10.02 20.29
C PHE A 212 9.37 10.73 19.05
N THR A 213 8.05 10.82 18.94
CA THR A 213 7.35 11.26 17.72
C THR A 213 6.69 12.63 17.86
N LYS A 214 7.45 13.67 18.23
CA LYS A 214 6.92 15.01 18.60
C LYS A 214 5.90 15.61 17.62
N GLY A 215 6.05 15.40 16.31
CA GLY A 215 5.10 15.89 15.29
C GLY A 215 3.82 15.06 15.12
N ARG A 216 3.62 14.03 15.95
CA ARG A 216 2.51 13.07 15.85
C ARG A 216 1.67 13.02 17.12
N HIS A 217 1.70 14.02 17.99
CA HIS A 217 0.83 14.00 19.16
C HIS A 217 -0.63 14.28 18.73
N THR A 218 -1.39 13.22 18.46
CA THR A 218 -2.74 13.28 17.88
C THR A 218 -3.73 12.44 18.67
N GLY A 219 -5.00 12.78 18.54
CA GLY A 219 -6.12 12.00 19.05
C GLY A 219 -7.23 11.96 18.01
N ALA A 220 -8.04 10.91 18.05
CA ALA A 220 -9.16 10.76 17.14
C ALA A 220 -10.44 10.42 17.90
N ALA A 221 -11.57 10.85 17.34
CA ALA A 221 -12.89 10.49 17.79
C ALA A 221 -13.80 10.18 16.61
N ALA A 222 -14.67 9.19 16.76
CA ALA A 222 -15.62 8.77 15.74
C ALA A 222 -17.06 8.88 16.23
N LEU A 223 -17.96 9.19 15.31
CA LEU A 223 -19.40 9.18 15.53
C LEU A 223 -20.02 8.02 14.75
N SER A 224 -20.76 7.14 15.41
CA SER A 224 -21.43 6.01 14.76
C SER A 224 -22.81 6.35 14.20
N PHE A 225 -23.35 5.49 13.33
CA PHE A 225 -24.74 5.61 12.89
C PHE A 225 -25.74 5.41 14.02
N ALA A 226 -25.34 4.75 15.13
CA ALA A 226 -26.14 4.62 16.34
C ALA A 226 -26.05 5.85 17.26
N GLY A 227 -25.27 6.87 16.90
CA GLY A 227 -25.09 8.10 17.69
C GLY A 227 -24.08 7.98 18.83
N LYS A 228 -23.32 6.89 18.89
CA LYS A 228 -22.26 6.69 19.89
C LYS A 228 -20.97 7.40 19.46
N THR A 229 -20.20 7.85 20.45
CA THR A 229 -18.87 8.45 20.24
C THR A 229 -17.79 7.53 20.78
N TYR A 230 -16.82 7.19 19.92
CA TYR A 230 -15.63 6.41 20.25
C TYR A 230 -14.40 7.30 20.17
N ARG A 231 -13.37 7.05 20.97
CA ARG A 231 -12.16 7.88 20.94
C ARG A 231 -10.92 7.12 21.35
N ALA A 232 -9.79 7.49 20.75
CA ALA A 232 -8.50 6.94 21.13
C ALA A 232 -7.39 7.96 20.92
N ALA A 233 -6.36 7.83 21.74
CA ALA A 233 -5.16 8.64 21.66
C ALA A 233 -4.12 7.93 20.80
N GLY A 234 -3.29 8.70 20.11
CA GLY A 234 -2.05 8.18 19.56
C GLY A 234 -1.03 7.96 20.68
N ALA A 235 -0.21 6.91 20.55
CA ALA A 235 0.81 6.57 21.54
C ALA A 235 2.06 6.00 20.88
N ASP A 236 3.25 6.47 21.22
CA ASP A 236 4.48 5.74 20.88
C ASP A 236 4.88 4.74 21.97
N ASP A 237 5.60 3.70 21.55
CA ASP A 237 6.16 2.69 22.45
C ASP A 237 7.69 2.68 22.41
N ALA A 238 8.31 1.96 23.36
CA ALA A 238 9.77 1.90 23.49
C ALA A 238 10.47 1.23 22.30
N ALA A 239 9.72 0.55 21.44
CA ALA A 239 10.21 -0.02 20.19
C ALA A 239 10.02 0.94 19.00
N PHE A 240 9.72 2.22 19.27
CA PHE A 240 9.52 3.29 18.28
C PHE A 240 8.33 3.07 17.34
N HIS A 241 7.44 2.12 17.64
CA HIS A 241 6.17 2.05 16.94
C HIS A 241 5.31 3.21 17.40
N TYR A 242 4.52 3.71 16.46
CA TYR A 242 3.44 4.63 16.77
C TYR A 242 2.12 3.88 16.66
N ARG A 243 1.40 3.77 17.77
CA ARG A 243 0.04 3.25 17.87
C ARG A 243 -0.91 4.36 17.42
N TYR A 244 -1.55 4.13 16.29
CA TYR A 244 -2.36 5.13 15.63
C TYR A 244 -3.79 5.23 16.21
N PRO A 245 -4.36 6.44 16.35
CA PRO A 245 -5.61 6.64 17.06
C PRO A 245 -6.86 6.14 16.31
N ILE A 246 -6.90 6.12 14.97
CA ILE A 246 -8.08 5.61 14.24
C ILE A 246 -8.21 4.09 14.43
N GLY A 247 -7.10 3.35 14.36
CA GLY A 247 -7.10 1.92 14.68
C GLY A 247 -7.62 1.63 16.10
N GLY A 248 -7.19 2.42 17.09
CA GLY A 248 -7.63 2.27 18.47
C GLY A 248 -9.13 2.51 18.68
N LEU A 249 -9.69 3.58 18.09
CA LEU A 249 -11.12 3.85 18.23
C LEU A 249 -11.98 2.84 17.46
N LEU A 250 -11.47 2.29 16.35
CA LEU A 250 -12.17 1.26 15.58
C LEU A 250 -12.22 -0.04 16.38
N GLN A 251 -11.12 -0.41 17.04
CA GLN A 251 -11.09 -1.55 17.94
C GLN A 251 -12.09 -1.40 19.11
N GLN A 252 -12.19 -0.20 19.68
CA GLN A 252 -13.21 0.10 20.70
C GLN A 252 -14.64 -0.10 20.13
N ALA A 253 -14.95 0.49 18.97
CA ALA A 253 -16.26 0.37 18.34
C ALA A 253 -16.62 -1.09 18.01
N MET A 254 -15.67 -1.85 17.46
CA MET A 254 -15.84 -3.26 17.12
C MET A 254 -16.04 -4.15 18.36
N THR A 255 -15.41 -3.81 19.50
CA THR A 255 -15.64 -4.53 20.78
C THR A 255 -17.09 -4.37 21.25
N GLU A 256 -17.69 -3.22 20.96
CA GLU A 256 -19.11 -2.94 21.19
C GLU A 256 -20.04 -3.41 20.06
N ARG A 257 -19.50 -4.12 19.06
CA ARG A 257 -20.24 -4.57 17.86
C ARG A 257 -20.84 -3.42 17.04
N ASP A 258 -20.29 -2.20 17.16
CA ASP A 258 -20.69 -1.04 16.36
C ASP A 258 -19.72 -0.88 15.18
N TYR A 259 -20.09 -1.48 14.04
CA TYR A 259 -19.25 -1.55 12.85
C TYR A 259 -19.47 -0.40 11.85
N PHE A 260 -20.44 0.49 12.11
CA PHE A 260 -20.89 1.47 11.12
C PHE A 260 -20.69 2.90 11.62
N LEU A 261 -19.67 3.56 11.10
CA LEU A 261 -19.31 4.92 11.49
C LEU A 261 -19.79 5.96 10.47
N ARG A 262 -20.15 7.17 10.92
CA ARG A 262 -20.53 8.29 10.06
C ARG A 262 -19.33 9.20 9.77
N ALA A 263 -18.56 9.52 10.79
CA ALA A 263 -17.45 10.45 10.69
C ALA A 263 -16.34 10.11 11.70
N ILE A 264 -15.12 10.49 11.36
CA ILE A 264 -13.94 10.42 12.22
C ILE A 264 -13.25 11.78 12.17
N VAL A 265 -13.06 12.40 13.34
CA VAL A 265 -12.24 13.60 13.52
C VAL A 265 -10.89 13.20 14.06
N VAL A 266 -9.82 13.73 13.47
CA VAL A 266 -8.47 13.68 14.03
C VAL A 266 -8.06 15.10 14.41
N SER A 267 -7.47 15.26 15.59
CA SER A 267 -6.97 16.53 16.11
C SER A 267 -5.51 16.40 16.52
N ALA A 268 -4.71 17.41 16.17
CA ALA A 268 -3.32 17.57 16.62
C ALA A 268 -3.21 18.62 17.74
N GLU A 269 -1.99 19.09 17.99
CA GLU A 269 -1.75 20.28 18.79
C GLU A 269 -2.40 21.52 18.17
N ASN A 270 -2.71 22.50 19.02
CA ASN A 270 -3.45 23.69 18.60
C ASN A 270 -2.64 24.54 17.60
N GLY A 271 -3.15 24.65 16.38
CA GLY A 271 -2.54 25.34 15.25
C GLY A 271 -1.90 24.42 14.23
N ASP A 272 -1.73 23.14 14.56
CA ASP A 272 -1.09 22.16 13.69
C ASP A 272 -2.13 21.31 12.95
N TRP A 273 -1.86 20.99 11.69
CA TRP A 273 -2.65 20.01 10.96
C TRP A 273 -2.22 18.60 11.37
N PRO A 274 -3.16 17.71 11.77
CA PRO A 274 -2.82 16.34 12.08
C PRO A 274 -2.34 15.59 10.83
N VAL A 275 -1.35 14.74 11.04
CA VAL A 275 -0.89 13.75 10.06
C VAL A 275 -1.64 12.45 10.33
N VAL A 276 -2.28 11.90 9.30
CA VAL A 276 -2.97 10.61 9.35
C VAL A 276 -2.16 9.63 8.53
N ASN A 277 -1.46 8.69 9.18
CA ASN A 277 -0.58 7.75 8.47
C ASN A 277 -1.40 6.78 7.60
N TYR A 278 -0.77 6.16 6.61
CA TYR A 278 -1.47 5.30 5.67
C TYR A 278 -2.17 4.15 6.41
N ARG A 279 -1.53 3.52 7.41
CA ARG A 279 -2.15 2.44 8.20
C ARG A 279 -3.48 2.84 8.84
N ASP A 280 -3.56 4.04 9.41
CA ASP A 280 -4.80 4.56 10.01
C ASP A 280 -5.87 4.86 8.96
N ARG A 281 -5.46 5.35 7.78
CA ARG A 281 -6.37 5.52 6.64
C ARG A 281 -6.85 4.19 6.08
N GLN A 282 -6.00 3.16 6.07
CA GLN A 282 -6.35 1.83 5.62
C GLN A 282 -7.38 1.19 6.56
N TYR A 283 -7.24 1.37 7.88
CA TYR A 283 -8.25 0.94 8.84
C TYR A 283 -9.57 1.69 8.66
N GLY A 284 -9.52 3.00 8.46
CA GLY A 284 -10.71 3.80 8.16
C GLY A 284 -11.36 3.42 6.82
N TYR A 285 -10.57 3.13 5.79
CA TYR A 285 -11.06 2.66 4.48
C TYR A 285 -11.73 1.31 4.59
N GLU A 286 -11.12 0.36 5.32
CA GLU A 286 -11.69 -0.95 5.60
C GLU A 286 -13.06 -0.81 6.29
N ALA A 287 -13.15 -0.02 7.36
CA ALA A 287 -14.41 0.23 8.04
C ALA A 287 -15.44 0.95 7.14
N SER A 288 -15.00 1.88 6.30
CA SER A 288 -15.87 2.57 5.33
C SER A 288 -16.39 1.62 4.25
N SER A 289 -15.60 0.62 3.86
CA SER A 289 -16.05 -0.42 2.92
C SER A 289 -17.25 -1.21 3.48
N PHE A 290 -17.33 -1.40 4.80
CA PHE A 290 -18.46 -2.07 5.46
C PHE A 290 -19.72 -1.21 5.39
N ASN A 291 -19.60 0.12 5.55
CA ASN A 291 -20.70 1.03 5.30
C ASN A 291 -21.25 0.85 3.88
N ARG A 292 -20.39 0.86 2.86
CA ARG A 292 -20.82 0.69 1.46
C ARG A 292 -21.52 -0.65 1.24
N ALA A 293 -20.94 -1.74 1.75
CA ALA A 293 -21.52 -3.07 1.65
C ALA A 293 -22.91 -3.16 2.32
N ALA A 294 -23.14 -2.37 3.37
CA ALA A 294 -24.43 -2.23 4.05
C ALA A 294 -25.33 -1.11 3.50
N GLY A 295 -24.98 -0.47 2.37
CA GLY A 295 -25.77 0.60 1.74
C GLY A 295 -25.77 1.94 2.51
N LYS A 296 -24.76 2.17 3.37
CA LYS A 296 -24.57 3.41 4.13
C LYS A 296 -23.58 4.34 3.43
N ALA A 297 -23.62 5.62 3.79
CA ALA A 297 -22.68 6.61 3.28
C ALA A 297 -21.23 6.30 3.74
N PRO A 298 -20.21 6.64 2.92
CA PRO A 298 -18.82 6.57 3.33
C PRO A 298 -18.51 7.34 4.62
N ILE A 299 -17.52 6.87 5.37
CA ILE A 299 -17.06 7.57 6.57
C ILE A 299 -16.36 8.87 6.15
N VAL A 300 -16.80 9.98 6.72
CA VAL A 300 -16.17 11.29 6.53
C VAL A 300 -14.93 11.40 7.43
N LEU A 301 -13.77 11.66 6.83
CA LEU A 301 -12.53 11.96 7.55
C LEU A 301 -12.39 13.48 7.68
N ILE A 302 -12.29 13.96 8.92
CA ILE A 302 -12.19 15.38 9.24
C ILE A 302 -10.88 15.61 10.00
N LEU A 303 -10.06 16.54 9.53
CA LEU A 303 -8.87 17.00 10.24
C LEU A 303 -9.18 18.35 10.87
N SER A 304 -8.98 18.46 12.17
CA SER A 304 -9.10 19.72 12.91
C SER A 304 -7.71 20.20 13.31
N ASN A 305 -7.42 21.48 13.06
CA ASN A 305 -6.20 22.11 13.58
C ASN A 305 -6.37 22.74 14.97
N GLY A 306 -7.51 22.53 15.64
CA GLY A 306 -7.79 23.09 16.97
C GLY A 306 -8.13 24.59 16.99
N ARG A 307 -8.17 25.27 15.82
CA ARG A 307 -8.55 26.69 15.69
C ARG A 307 -9.88 26.91 14.95
N GLY A 308 -10.70 25.87 14.90
CA GLY A 308 -11.97 25.89 14.17
C GLY A 308 -11.81 25.88 12.64
N GLN A 309 -10.63 25.48 12.13
CA GLN A 309 -10.41 25.24 10.71
C GLN A 309 -10.39 23.74 10.46
N TYR A 310 -10.96 23.34 9.31
CA TYR A 310 -11.16 21.93 8.99
C TYR A 310 -10.64 21.61 7.59
N ARG A 311 -10.06 20.43 7.45
CA ARG A 311 -9.95 19.74 6.17
C ARG A 311 -10.84 18.52 6.18
N MET A 312 -11.47 18.22 5.06
CA MET A 312 -12.43 17.12 4.98
C MET A 312 -12.29 16.32 3.71
N THR A 313 -12.45 15.02 3.84
CA THR A 313 -12.48 14.06 2.73
C THR A 313 -13.26 12.80 3.15
N THR A 314 -13.24 11.75 2.35
CA THR A 314 -13.62 10.38 2.77
C THR A 314 -12.39 9.47 2.69
N PHE A 315 -12.40 8.31 3.33
CA PHE A 315 -11.27 7.38 3.23
C PHE A 315 -11.05 6.87 1.80
N GLU A 316 -12.11 6.71 1.01
CA GLU A 316 -12.01 6.33 -0.41
C GLU A 316 -11.32 7.42 -1.25
N SER A 317 -11.61 8.69 -0.95
CA SER A 317 -10.98 9.81 -1.63
C SER A 317 -9.55 10.04 -1.14
N ALA A 318 -9.26 9.73 0.14
CA ALA A 318 -7.92 9.81 0.71
C ALA A 318 -7.00 8.69 0.21
N LEU A 319 -7.57 7.50 -0.05
CA LEU A 319 -6.89 6.30 -0.53
C LEU A 319 -7.55 5.75 -1.80
N PRO A 320 -7.40 6.44 -2.94
CA PRO A 320 -7.97 5.97 -4.20
C PRO A 320 -7.39 4.60 -4.56
N ASN A 321 -8.26 3.66 -4.90
CA ASN A 321 -7.91 2.28 -5.24
C ASN A 321 -7.26 1.48 -4.10
N ALA A 322 -7.47 1.87 -2.84
CA ALA A 322 -7.09 1.02 -1.72
C ALA A 322 -7.83 -0.32 -1.76
N PHE A 323 -7.15 -1.34 -1.27
CA PHE A 323 -7.65 -2.70 -1.16
C PHE A 323 -8.42 -2.86 0.15
N SER A 324 -9.57 -3.54 0.13
CA SER A 324 -10.35 -3.86 1.35
C SER A 324 -10.87 -5.29 1.33
N THR A 325 -11.21 -5.85 2.49
CA THR A 325 -11.86 -7.18 2.59
C THR A 325 -13.14 -7.25 1.76
N ALA A 326 -13.85 -6.13 1.62
CA ALA A 326 -15.02 -6.05 0.75
C ALA A 326 -14.72 -6.39 -0.72
N ASP A 327 -13.49 -6.11 -1.19
CA ASP A 327 -13.09 -6.34 -2.58
C ASP A 327 -12.52 -7.75 -2.80
N PHE A 328 -11.72 -8.28 -1.86
CA PHE A 328 -11.03 -9.58 -2.06
C PHE A 328 -11.65 -10.78 -1.35
N MET A 329 -12.46 -10.56 -0.32
CA MET A 329 -13.26 -11.59 0.35
C MET A 329 -14.72 -11.15 0.54
N PRO A 330 -15.44 -10.82 -0.56
CA PRO A 330 -16.80 -10.28 -0.48
C PRO A 330 -17.78 -11.23 0.24
N GLU A 331 -17.67 -12.54 0.03
CA GLU A 331 -18.55 -13.51 0.70
C GLU A 331 -18.26 -13.61 2.21
N ALA A 332 -17.00 -13.46 2.63
CA ALA A 332 -16.66 -13.46 4.05
C ALA A 332 -17.25 -12.22 4.74
N LEU A 333 -17.13 -11.05 4.11
CA LEU A 333 -17.76 -9.82 4.60
C LEU A 333 -19.27 -9.95 4.66
N LYS A 334 -19.91 -10.49 3.62
CA LYS A 334 -21.36 -10.71 3.57
C LYS A 334 -21.83 -11.61 4.71
N ASN A 335 -21.12 -12.72 4.95
CA ASN A 335 -21.43 -13.64 6.05
C ASN A 335 -21.27 -12.97 7.41
N PHE A 336 -20.20 -12.19 7.58
CA PHE A 336 -19.97 -11.39 8.78
C PHE A 336 -21.09 -10.37 9.03
N LEU A 337 -21.50 -9.60 8.01
CA LEU A 337 -22.58 -8.61 8.17
C LEU A 337 -23.91 -9.28 8.46
N ALA A 338 -24.20 -10.43 7.84
CA ALA A 338 -25.41 -11.20 8.08
C ALA A 338 -25.47 -11.74 9.53
N SER A 339 -24.35 -12.23 10.08
CA SER A 339 -24.32 -12.74 11.46
C SER A 339 -24.51 -11.66 12.53
N HIS A 340 -24.32 -10.38 12.17
CA HIS A 340 -24.44 -9.25 13.09
C HIS A 340 -25.68 -8.37 12.84
N ALA A 341 -26.48 -8.66 11.81
CA ALA A 341 -27.71 -7.92 11.52
C ALA A 341 -28.88 -8.25 12.48
N GLY A 342 -28.76 -9.35 13.24
CA GLY A 342 -29.84 -9.92 14.06
C GLY A 342 -29.87 -9.54 15.53
N GLU A 343 -28.89 -8.78 16.03
CA GLU A 343 -28.85 -8.31 17.42
C GLU A 343 -29.25 -6.83 17.47
N LYS A 344 -30.57 -6.57 17.54
CA LYS A 344 -31.12 -5.26 17.86
C LYS A 344 -31.57 -5.20 19.30
#